data_AF-A0A165YZG2-F1
#
_entry.id   AF-A0A165YZG2-F1
#
_cell.length_a   1.000
_cell.length_b   1.000
_cell.length_c   1.000
_cell.angle_alpha   90.00
_cell.angle_beta   90.00
_cell.angle_gamma   90.00
#
_symmetry.space_group_name_H-M   'P 1'
#
loop_
_entity.id
_entity.type
_entity.pdbx_description
1 polymer ?
#
loop_
_entity_poly.entity_id
_entity_poly.type
_entity_poly.pdbx_seq_one_letter_code
_entity_poly.pdbx_strand_id
1 'polypeptide(L)'
;MFVPSDSSSLSSSCTSEFVPDSPAPPARPWKYLEHPDADEWLRGPLEIHNYPNLGDFVVLSIDPVATVAHLDAQARRAAQRIPARQYVALPVQSHGLPIHTKATHPYGFMFVRKGRPEPRLPDYDSQDSCIAILPNDTHVASHPPVRPAHPLPWDECYLDATYGFPSSCRVTSTRRDYVPVLPIRNSEVIRIRNCFQPYWSTLHDLHVSNSTDLPQPFDFISLPSLPSLKDSLVENAPVAPSHAHPGPAETVPHHEDKIVHEGNGRLDTGSVSDNVSIIGSEDSVRDASDSDDGAGEEELDMLLTFESMMTNVGELRDPVVNVWYDLDVVSEIVDPVHFLEDVKRLRIIMDEAEVRVGLRPDLAAAEGRSVHSSMRDTESQRSIVPSASKVHGPKVRRLFYLTFVICSFILSGARIPRAPQIFGKETPFSYSEFCTKAGLLALQGCA
;
A
#
# COMPACT_ATOMS: atom_id res chain seq x y z
N MET A 1 -41.97 -29.44 -46.42
CA MET A 1 -41.59 -30.32 -45.30
C MET A 1 -40.30 -29.77 -44.73
N PHE A 2 -40.38 -29.10 -43.58
CA PHE A 2 -39.23 -28.54 -42.89
C PHE A 2 -38.59 -29.62 -42.01
N VAL A 3 -37.28 -29.78 -42.13
CA VAL A 3 -36.47 -30.71 -41.33
C VAL A 3 -36.03 -29.97 -40.06
N PRO A 4 -36.23 -30.52 -38.85
CA PRO A 4 -35.77 -29.89 -37.63
C PRO A 4 -34.27 -30.13 -37.46
N SER A 5 -33.54 -29.07 -37.07
CA SER A 5 -32.12 -29.12 -36.74
C SER A 5 -31.95 -29.39 -35.25
N ASP A 6 -31.44 -30.58 -34.93
CA ASP A 6 -31.12 -30.99 -33.56
C ASP A 6 -29.90 -30.22 -33.04
N SER A 7 -30.12 -29.35 -32.07
CA SER A 7 -29.09 -28.64 -31.31
C SER A 7 -28.64 -29.51 -30.15
N SER A 8 -27.53 -30.23 -30.34
CA SER A 8 -26.91 -31.08 -29.32
C SER A 8 -26.07 -30.22 -28.37
N SER A 9 -26.61 -29.96 -27.17
CA SER A 9 -25.89 -29.31 -26.06
C SER A 9 -25.02 -30.35 -25.32
N LEU A 10 -23.71 -30.32 -25.52
CA LEU A 10 -22.74 -31.12 -24.76
C LEU A 10 -22.35 -30.39 -23.47
N SER A 11 -23.09 -30.66 -22.39
CA SER A 11 -22.69 -30.32 -21.02
C SER A 11 -21.63 -31.30 -20.52
N SER A 12 -20.36 -30.99 -20.82
CA SER A 12 -19.21 -31.74 -20.31
C SER A 12 -18.95 -31.38 -18.84
N SER A 13 -19.53 -32.14 -17.92
CA SER A 13 -19.24 -32.04 -16.49
C SER A 13 -17.96 -32.82 -16.17
N CYS A 14 -16.80 -32.18 -16.31
CA CYS A 14 -15.53 -32.71 -15.81
C CYS A 14 -15.45 -32.55 -14.28
N THR A 15 -16.06 -33.48 -13.53
CA THR A 15 -15.77 -33.66 -12.10
C THR A 15 -14.52 -34.50 -11.95
N SER A 16 -13.35 -33.89 -12.13
CA SER A 16 -12.08 -34.52 -11.75
C SER A 16 -12.00 -34.46 -10.23
N GLU A 17 -12.33 -35.57 -9.57
CA GLU A 17 -12.05 -35.75 -8.15
C GLU A 17 -10.53 -35.75 -7.96
N PHE A 18 -10.00 -34.60 -7.55
CA PHE A 18 -8.59 -34.45 -7.19
C PHE A 18 -8.39 -35.21 -5.88
N VAL A 19 -8.04 -36.49 -5.98
CA VAL A 19 -7.59 -37.28 -4.83
C VAL A 19 -6.13 -36.89 -4.59
N PRO A 20 -5.80 -36.15 -3.52
CA PRO A 20 -4.41 -35.82 -3.24
C PRO A 20 -3.69 -37.10 -2.83
N ASP A 21 -2.82 -37.61 -3.70
CA ASP A 21 -2.07 -38.87 -3.55
C ASP A 21 -1.00 -38.84 -2.41
N SER A 22 -1.00 -37.83 -1.55
CA SER A 22 -0.08 -37.76 -0.41
C SER A 22 -0.71 -37.02 0.77
N PRO A 23 -0.54 -37.53 2.00
CA PRO A 23 -0.95 -36.78 3.20
C PRO A 23 -0.20 -35.45 3.22
N ALA A 24 -0.91 -34.37 3.53
CA ALA A 24 -0.29 -33.05 3.65
C ALA A 24 0.86 -33.11 4.66
N PRO A 25 2.00 -32.44 4.40
CA PRO A 25 3.08 -32.37 5.37
C PRO A 25 2.55 -31.81 6.70
N PRO A 26 3.09 -32.28 7.84
CA PRO A 26 2.65 -31.78 9.14
C PRO A 26 2.87 -30.26 9.21
N ALA A 27 1.82 -29.53 9.55
CA ALA A 27 1.88 -28.08 9.68
C ALA A 27 2.91 -27.68 10.75
N ARG A 28 3.64 -26.59 10.50
CA ARG A 28 4.59 -26.06 11.48
C ARG A 28 3.83 -25.57 12.73
N PRO A 29 4.37 -25.76 13.95
CA PRO A 29 3.76 -25.17 15.14
C PRO A 29 3.86 -23.65 15.07
N TRP A 30 2.75 -22.97 15.33
CA TRP A 30 2.66 -21.52 15.36
C TRP A 30 3.18 -20.98 16.68
N LYS A 31 3.90 -19.85 16.64
CA LYS A 31 4.62 -19.34 17.83
C LYS A 31 3.68 -18.77 18.89
N TYR A 32 2.62 -18.07 18.46
CA TYR A 32 1.72 -17.31 19.33
C TYR A 32 0.24 -17.71 19.17
N LEU A 33 -0.06 -18.75 18.39
CA LEU A 33 -1.43 -19.18 18.11
C LEU A 33 -1.51 -20.69 18.25
N GLU A 34 -2.22 -21.20 19.25
CA GLU A 34 -2.45 -22.65 19.37
C GLU A 34 -3.39 -23.16 18.27
N HIS A 35 -4.36 -22.33 17.88
CA HIS A 35 -5.40 -22.62 16.88
C HIS A 35 -5.50 -21.46 15.87
N PRO A 36 -4.58 -21.38 14.87
CA PRO A 36 -4.57 -20.30 13.86
C PRO A 36 -5.81 -20.31 12.95
N ASP A 37 -6.52 -21.43 12.89
CA ASP A 37 -7.77 -21.66 12.18
C ASP A 37 -9.01 -21.27 13.01
N ALA A 38 -8.84 -20.89 14.28
CA ALA A 38 -9.97 -20.48 15.10
C ALA A 38 -10.66 -19.23 14.51
N ASP A 39 -12.00 -19.26 14.50
CA ASP A 39 -12.86 -18.20 13.94
C ASP A 39 -12.58 -16.81 14.54
N GLU A 40 -12.00 -16.73 15.74
CA GLU A 40 -11.68 -15.45 16.39
C GLU A 40 -10.55 -14.68 15.70
N TRP A 41 -9.66 -15.35 14.96
CA TRP A 41 -8.50 -14.72 14.32
C TRP A 41 -8.78 -14.28 12.89
N LEU A 42 -9.69 -14.95 12.19
CA LEU A 42 -10.04 -14.67 10.78
C LEU A 42 -8.81 -14.62 9.83
N ARG A 43 -7.71 -15.30 10.19
CA ARG A 43 -6.46 -15.34 9.40
C ARG A 43 -6.38 -16.58 8.52
N GLY A 44 -6.94 -17.69 8.99
CA GLY A 44 -6.81 -18.99 8.34
C GLY A 44 -5.42 -19.60 8.51
N PRO A 45 -5.22 -20.86 8.11
CA PRO A 45 -4.00 -21.63 8.37
C PRO A 45 -2.86 -21.31 7.38
N LEU A 46 -2.80 -20.10 6.82
CA LEU A 46 -1.84 -19.76 5.77
C LEU A 46 -0.46 -19.49 6.36
N GLU A 47 0.51 -20.39 6.17
CA GLU A 47 1.89 -20.18 6.66
C GLU A 47 2.66 -19.08 5.89
N ILE A 48 2.18 -18.68 4.71
CA ILE A 48 2.84 -17.68 3.85
C ILE A 48 1.85 -16.58 3.48
N HIS A 49 2.23 -15.33 3.74
CA HIS A 49 1.48 -14.15 3.35
C HIS A 49 2.29 -13.23 2.42
N ASN A 50 1.63 -12.62 1.43
CA ASN A 50 2.25 -11.66 0.50
C ASN A 50 2.14 -10.21 0.96
N TYR A 51 1.28 -9.93 1.92
CA TYR A 51 1.02 -8.59 2.47
C TYR A 51 0.52 -8.70 3.93
N PRO A 52 0.64 -7.63 4.72
CA PRO A 52 0.20 -7.60 6.12
C PRO A 52 -1.32 -7.74 6.28
N ASN A 53 -1.77 -8.53 7.25
CA ASN A 53 -3.15 -8.42 7.73
C ASN A 53 -3.27 -7.31 8.77
N LEU A 54 -4.43 -6.66 8.83
CA LEU A 54 -4.68 -5.58 9.78
C LEU A 54 -4.74 -6.12 11.20
N GLY A 55 -4.02 -5.51 12.13
CA GLY A 55 -3.94 -5.97 13.52
C GLY A 55 -2.84 -6.99 13.79
N ASP A 56 -1.92 -7.22 12.88
CA ASP A 56 -0.76 -8.08 13.16
C ASP A 56 0.44 -7.23 13.55
N PHE A 57 1.08 -7.51 14.68
CA PHE A 57 2.34 -6.84 14.99
C PHE A 57 3.42 -7.29 14.00
N VAL A 58 4.13 -6.31 13.46
CA VAL A 58 5.17 -6.54 12.46
C VAL A 58 6.43 -5.73 12.76
N VAL A 59 7.56 -6.26 12.34
CA VAL A 59 8.80 -5.49 12.16
C VAL A 59 8.78 -4.92 10.75
N LEU A 60 9.03 -3.62 10.61
CA LEU A 60 9.16 -2.94 9.32
C LEU A 60 10.51 -2.24 9.18
N SER A 61 11.02 -2.19 7.95
CA SER A 61 12.21 -1.42 7.59
C SER A 61 11.92 -0.69 6.29
N ILE A 62 12.29 0.59 6.23
CA ILE A 62 12.25 1.35 4.98
C ILE A 62 13.27 0.74 4.01
N ASP A 63 12.86 0.56 2.75
CA ASP A 63 13.76 0.35 1.62
C ASP A 63 13.95 1.69 0.91
N PRO A 64 15.03 2.43 1.26
CA PRO A 64 15.19 3.78 0.77
C PRO A 64 15.45 3.80 -0.75
N VAL A 65 16.10 2.76 -1.30
CA VAL A 65 16.40 2.68 -2.73
C VAL A 65 15.13 2.35 -3.53
N ALA A 66 14.31 1.42 -3.06
CA ALA A 66 13.01 1.12 -3.68
C ALA A 66 12.06 2.33 -3.64
N THR A 67 12.10 3.11 -2.57
CA THR A 67 11.29 4.34 -2.43
C THR A 67 11.57 5.32 -3.58
N VAL A 68 12.85 5.54 -3.91
CA VAL A 68 13.28 6.47 -4.97
C VAL A 68 13.57 5.76 -6.31
N ALA A 69 13.10 4.53 -6.50
CA ALA A 69 13.46 3.74 -7.68
C ALA A 69 13.03 4.39 -9.01
N HIS A 70 11.97 5.19 -8.98
CA HIS A 70 11.40 5.92 -10.12
C HIS A 70 12.17 7.21 -10.49
N LEU A 71 13.21 7.57 -9.72
CA LEU A 71 14.00 8.79 -9.91
C LEU A 71 15.38 8.49 -10.54
N ASP A 72 16.22 9.52 -10.62
CA ASP A 72 17.56 9.43 -11.21
C ASP A 72 18.55 8.56 -10.38
N ALA A 73 19.68 8.21 -11.00
CA ALA A 73 20.70 7.38 -10.35
C ALA A 73 21.37 8.08 -9.15
N GLN A 74 21.35 9.42 -9.11
CA GLN A 74 21.91 10.19 -8.00
C GLN A 74 21.02 10.09 -6.76
N ALA A 75 19.70 10.13 -6.93
CA ALA A 75 18.72 9.92 -5.86
C ALA A 75 18.88 8.54 -5.25
N ARG A 76 18.98 7.48 -6.07
CA ARG A 76 19.21 6.11 -5.58
C ARG A 76 20.50 6.00 -4.75
N ARG A 77 21.61 6.60 -5.21
CA ARG A 77 22.87 6.62 -4.45
C ARG A 77 22.78 7.42 -3.15
N ALA A 78 22.02 8.51 -3.13
CA ALA A 78 21.79 9.28 -1.92
C ALA A 78 20.93 8.52 -0.91
N ALA A 79 19.84 7.91 -1.38
CA ALA A 79 18.92 7.14 -0.56
C ALA A 79 19.59 5.90 0.05
N GLN A 80 20.52 5.25 -0.67
CA GLN A 80 21.31 4.12 -0.16
C GLN A 80 22.11 4.45 1.13
N ARG A 81 22.33 5.74 1.44
CA ARG A 81 23.04 6.17 2.66
C ARG A 81 22.12 6.35 3.87
N ILE A 82 20.81 6.30 3.67
CA ILE A 82 19.86 6.37 4.78
C ILE A 82 19.93 5.04 5.54
N PRO A 83 20.07 5.06 6.88
CA PRO A 83 20.16 3.85 7.67
C PRO A 83 18.87 3.03 7.55
N ALA A 84 19.02 1.73 7.30
CA ALA A 84 17.91 0.77 7.32
C ALA A 84 17.63 0.36 8.77
N ARG A 85 16.83 1.15 9.48
CA ARG A 85 16.39 0.84 10.85
C ARG A 85 15.14 -0.05 10.81
N GLN A 86 15.01 -0.87 11.85
CA GLN A 86 13.86 -1.74 12.06
C GLN A 86 12.96 -1.15 13.14
N TYR A 87 11.66 -1.08 12.85
CA TYR A 87 10.66 -0.53 13.75
C TYR A 87 9.57 -1.57 13.97
N VAL A 88 9.00 -1.62 15.17
CA VAL A 88 7.83 -2.45 15.44
C VAL A 88 6.57 -1.59 15.20
N ALA A 89 5.60 -2.11 14.46
CA ALA A 89 4.36 -1.39 14.17
C ALA A 89 3.17 -2.33 14.02
N LEU A 90 2.01 -1.70 13.88
CA LEU A 90 0.70 -2.31 13.71
C LEU A 90 0.03 -1.69 12.47
N PRO A 91 -0.24 -2.47 11.40
CA PRO A 91 -1.06 -2.03 10.29
C PRO A 91 -2.51 -1.89 10.77
N VAL A 92 -3.03 -0.67 10.75
CA VAL A 92 -4.39 -0.36 11.19
C VAL A 92 -5.32 -0.01 10.04
N GLN A 93 -4.76 0.27 8.87
CA GLN A 93 -5.50 0.62 7.67
C GLN A 93 -4.79 0.13 6.41
N SER A 94 -5.55 -0.31 5.42
CA SER A 94 -5.10 -0.56 4.05
C SER A 94 -5.85 0.37 3.11
N HIS A 95 -5.22 0.79 2.01
CA HIS A 95 -5.86 1.58 0.97
C HIS A 95 -5.94 0.77 -0.34
N GLY A 96 -7.15 0.53 -0.83
CA GLY A 96 -7.37 -0.34 -2.00
C GLY A 96 -7.30 -1.84 -1.70
N LEU A 97 -7.35 -2.65 -2.76
CA LEU A 97 -7.42 -4.11 -2.67
C LEU A 97 -6.03 -4.77 -2.70
N PRO A 98 -5.79 -5.80 -1.85
CA PRO A 98 -4.52 -6.50 -1.80
C PRO A 98 -4.41 -7.57 -2.89
N ILE A 99 -4.11 -7.12 -4.11
CA ILE A 99 -3.94 -7.96 -5.29
C ILE A 99 -2.47 -8.39 -5.45
N HIS A 100 -2.21 -9.69 -5.45
CA HIS A 100 -0.85 -10.26 -5.52
C HIS A 100 -0.01 -9.85 -6.75
N THR A 101 -0.64 -9.31 -7.81
CA THR A 101 0.04 -8.81 -9.00
C THR A 101 0.59 -7.39 -8.84
N LYS A 102 0.13 -6.64 -7.83
CA LYS A 102 0.70 -5.32 -7.51
C LYS A 102 2.09 -5.49 -6.91
N ALA A 103 3.02 -4.63 -7.28
CA ALA A 103 4.36 -4.62 -6.68
C ALA A 103 4.34 -4.13 -5.22
N THR A 104 3.47 -3.16 -4.92
CA THR A 104 3.32 -2.58 -3.58
C THR A 104 1.87 -2.32 -3.22
N HIS A 105 1.60 -2.29 -1.91
CA HIS A 105 0.29 -2.04 -1.32
C HIS A 105 0.37 -0.90 -0.29
N PRO A 106 -0.50 0.11 -0.35
CA PRO A 106 -0.50 1.18 0.64
C PRO A 106 -1.20 0.79 1.95
N TYR A 107 -0.52 1.04 3.06
CA TYR A 107 -0.98 0.78 4.42
C TYR A 107 -0.70 1.96 5.34
N GLY A 108 -1.58 2.18 6.32
CA GLY A 108 -1.37 3.07 7.44
C GLY A 108 -0.90 2.29 8.67
N PHE A 109 0.28 2.65 9.19
CA PHE A 109 0.90 1.99 10.34
C PHE A 109 0.88 2.88 11.58
N MET A 110 0.48 2.30 12.71
CA MET A 110 0.77 2.86 14.04
C MET A 110 2.03 2.23 14.58
N PHE A 111 2.96 3.03 15.09
CA PHE A 111 4.25 2.54 15.54
C PHE A 111 4.23 2.22 17.03
N VAL A 112 4.95 1.16 17.41
CA VAL A 112 5.21 0.83 18.81
C VAL A 112 6.42 1.62 19.27
N ARG A 113 6.33 2.21 20.46
CA ARG A 113 7.45 2.86 21.13
C ARG A 113 7.54 2.43 22.58
N LYS A 114 8.72 2.62 23.17
CA LYS A 114 8.93 2.44 24.62
C LYS A 114 8.70 3.77 25.35
N GLY A 115 7.90 3.73 26.41
CA GLY A 115 7.50 4.91 27.17
C GLY A 115 6.44 5.78 26.48
N ARG A 116 5.92 6.78 27.20
CA ARG A 116 4.89 7.72 26.68
C ARG A 116 5.48 8.72 25.69
N PRO A 117 4.79 9.05 24.57
CA PRO A 117 5.31 9.96 23.56
C PRO A 117 5.42 11.37 24.08
N GLU A 118 6.38 12.11 23.51
CA GLU A 118 6.42 13.56 23.65
C GLU A 118 5.43 14.19 22.67
N PRO A 119 4.59 15.16 23.10
CA PRO A 119 3.71 15.89 22.19
C PRO A 119 4.52 16.58 21.08
N ARG A 120 4.14 16.38 19.82
CA ARG A 120 4.88 16.95 18.66
C ARG A 120 4.18 18.17 18.07
N LEU A 121 2.86 18.14 18.00
CA LEU A 121 2.05 19.30 17.61
C LEU A 121 1.44 19.97 18.86
N PRO A 122 1.89 21.19 19.23
CA PRO A 122 1.33 21.93 20.35
C PRO A 122 -0.19 22.07 20.25
N ASP A 123 -0.89 22.07 21.39
CA ASP A 123 -2.35 22.17 21.53
C ASP A 123 -3.19 21.01 20.99
N TYR A 124 -2.62 20.14 20.14
CA TYR A 124 -3.30 18.99 19.55
C TYR A 124 -2.80 17.66 20.12
N ASP A 125 -1.50 17.55 20.37
CA ASP A 125 -0.91 16.39 21.01
C ASP A 125 -0.86 16.52 22.53
N SER A 126 -0.96 15.38 23.20
CA SER A 126 -0.71 15.25 24.64
C SER A 126 0.16 14.01 24.88
N GLN A 127 0.72 13.88 26.08
CA GLN A 127 1.40 12.63 26.49
C GLN A 127 0.46 11.42 26.51
N ASP A 128 -0.85 11.68 26.50
CA ASP A 128 -1.88 10.66 26.42
C ASP A 128 -2.34 10.37 24.98
N SER A 129 -1.70 10.96 23.96
CA SER A 129 -1.89 10.63 22.53
C SER A 129 -1.23 9.28 22.17
N CYS A 130 -1.52 8.25 22.96
CA CYS A 130 -1.06 6.87 22.77
C CYS A 130 -1.99 5.86 23.44
N ILE A 131 -1.79 4.56 23.17
CA ILE A 131 -2.47 3.46 23.89
C ILE A 131 -1.42 2.48 24.40
N ALA A 132 -1.47 2.13 25.68
CA ALA A 132 -0.59 1.11 26.25
C ALA A 132 -0.83 -0.26 25.58
N ILE A 133 0.20 -1.10 25.53
CA ILE A 133 0.12 -2.46 24.99
C ILE A 133 0.58 -3.43 26.06
N LEU A 134 -0.18 -4.51 26.30
CA LEU A 134 0.20 -5.52 27.29
C LEU A 134 1.61 -6.09 27.01
N PRO A 135 2.46 -6.28 28.03
CA PRO A 135 2.12 -6.38 29.46
C PRO A 135 1.92 -5.04 30.20
N ASN A 136 2.15 -3.90 29.56
CA ASN A 136 1.90 -2.60 30.16
C ASN A 136 0.40 -2.35 30.37
N ASP A 137 -0.03 -2.32 31.62
CA ASP A 137 -1.41 -2.08 32.04
C ASP A 137 -1.68 -0.63 32.45
N THR A 138 -0.71 0.26 32.26
CA THR A 138 -0.85 1.68 32.55
C THR A 138 -2.03 2.25 31.77
N HIS A 139 -3.04 2.74 32.48
CA HIS A 139 -4.14 3.46 31.88
C HIS A 139 -3.66 4.81 31.35
N VAL A 140 -3.74 4.98 30.03
CA VAL A 140 -3.48 6.24 29.33
C VAL A 140 -4.82 6.79 28.86
N ALA A 141 -5.15 8.01 29.29
CA ALA A 141 -6.49 8.57 29.13
C ALA A 141 -7.60 7.58 29.54
N SER A 142 -8.64 7.47 28.72
CA SER A 142 -9.78 6.58 28.90
C SER A 142 -9.68 5.29 28.07
N HIS A 143 -8.52 4.98 27.52
CA HIS A 143 -8.34 3.85 26.60
C HIS A 143 -7.79 2.62 27.34
N PRO A 144 -8.45 1.45 27.27
CA PRO A 144 -7.88 0.23 27.82
C PRO A 144 -6.66 -0.20 26.99
N PRO A 145 -5.65 -0.84 27.61
CA PRO A 145 -4.49 -1.36 26.91
C PRO A 145 -4.87 -2.30 25.77
N VAL A 146 -4.11 -2.27 24.68
CA VAL A 146 -4.22 -3.21 23.56
C VAL A 146 -3.85 -4.61 24.03
N ARG A 147 -4.63 -5.60 23.60
CA ARG A 147 -4.47 -7.01 23.98
C ARG A 147 -4.08 -7.87 22.78
N PRO A 148 -2.78 -8.08 22.52
CA PRO A 148 -2.33 -9.10 21.58
C PRO A 148 -2.62 -10.51 22.10
N ALA A 149 -2.54 -11.51 21.21
CA ALA A 149 -2.73 -12.92 21.55
C ALA A 149 -1.82 -13.37 22.70
N HIS A 150 -0.60 -12.84 22.72
CA HIS A 150 0.36 -12.94 23.81
C HIS A 150 0.89 -11.54 24.17
N PRO A 151 1.30 -11.29 25.42
CA PRO A 151 1.97 -10.03 25.77
C PRO A 151 3.19 -9.76 24.88
N LEU A 152 3.47 -8.50 24.58
CA LEU A 152 4.71 -8.13 23.89
C LEU A 152 5.93 -8.55 24.72
N PRO A 153 7.06 -8.90 24.06
CA PRO A 153 8.28 -9.29 24.76
C PRO A 153 9.00 -8.11 25.44
N TRP A 154 8.56 -6.88 25.21
CA TRP A 154 9.12 -5.66 25.80
C TRP A 154 8.13 -4.99 26.75
N ASP A 155 8.64 -4.48 27.87
CA ASP A 155 7.86 -3.72 28.84
C ASP A 155 7.62 -2.27 28.38
N GLU A 156 6.63 -1.62 29.00
CA GLU A 156 6.32 -0.19 28.80
C GLU A 156 6.08 0.22 27.34
N CYS A 157 5.45 -0.66 26.55
CA CYS A 157 5.14 -0.38 25.15
C CYS A 157 3.83 0.40 24.98
N TYR A 158 3.83 1.29 24.00
CA TYR A 158 2.68 2.12 23.60
C TYR A 158 2.56 2.19 22.07
N LEU A 159 1.33 2.23 21.56
CA LEU A 159 1.05 2.66 20.18
C LEU A 159 1.06 4.19 20.12
N ASP A 160 1.96 4.76 19.32
CA ASP A 160 2.08 6.20 19.14
C ASP A 160 1.01 6.74 18.18
N ALA A 161 0.27 7.74 18.64
CA ALA A 161 -0.75 8.45 17.87
C ALA A 161 -0.51 9.98 17.82
N THR A 162 0.69 10.43 18.19
CA THR A 162 1.08 11.85 18.06
C THR A 162 1.17 12.27 16.58
N TYR A 163 1.22 13.58 16.35
CA TYR A 163 1.08 14.19 15.02
C TYR A 163 2.07 13.68 13.97
N GLY A 164 1.63 12.86 13.02
CA GLY A 164 2.49 12.18 12.04
C GLY A 164 2.36 10.65 12.07
N PHE A 165 1.63 10.14 13.06
CA PHE A 165 1.13 8.77 13.09
C PHE A 165 -0.41 8.73 13.05
N PRO A 166 -1.01 7.77 12.34
CA PRO A 166 -0.38 6.69 11.59
C PRO A 166 0.37 7.21 10.36
N SER A 167 1.40 6.50 9.93
CA SER A 167 2.18 6.85 8.76
C SER A 167 1.83 5.95 7.57
N SER A 168 1.60 6.56 6.41
CA SER A 168 1.35 5.84 5.15
C SER A 168 2.64 5.26 4.60
N CYS A 169 2.62 3.98 4.24
CA CYS A 169 3.74 3.26 3.66
C CYS A 169 3.28 2.37 2.52
N ARG A 170 4.16 2.10 1.55
CA ARG A 170 3.96 1.14 0.47
C ARG A 170 4.66 -0.17 0.80
N VAL A 171 3.91 -1.19 1.17
CA VAL A 171 4.44 -2.51 1.53
C VAL A 171 4.69 -3.35 0.29
N THR A 172 5.87 -3.97 0.18
CA THR A 172 6.21 -4.85 -0.95
C THR A 172 5.39 -6.14 -0.98
N SER A 173 5.06 -6.64 -2.17
CA SER A 173 4.34 -7.92 -2.34
C SER A 173 5.28 -9.13 -2.33
N THR A 174 5.96 -9.33 -1.22
CA THR A 174 6.93 -10.42 -1.03
C THR A 174 6.34 -11.53 -0.16
N ARG A 175 6.68 -12.79 -0.46
CA ARG A 175 6.31 -13.95 0.36
C ARG A 175 7.01 -13.88 1.71
N ARG A 176 6.24 -13.94 2.80
CA ARG A 176 6.74 -13.83 4.17
C ARG A 176 6.31 -15.03 4.99
N ASP A 177 7.20 -15.48 5.88
CA ASP A 177 6.85 -16.48 6.90
C ASP A 177 5.86 -15.85 7.90
N TYR A 178 4.66 -16.42 7.96
CA TYR A 178 3.56 -15.93 8.79
C TYR A 178 3.41 -16.73 10.10
N VAL A 179 4.11 -17.86 10.24
CA VAL A 179 4.07 -18.72 11.44
C VAL A 179 4.41 -17.99 12.75
N PRO A 180 5.33 -16.99 12.79
CA PRO A 180 5.64 -16.28 14.03
C PRO A 180 4.75 -15.04 14.27
N VAL A 181 3.60 -14.90 13.61
CA VAL A 181 2.73 -13.73 13.76
C VAL A 181 2.18 -13.55 15.18
N LEU A 182 2.22 -12.32 15.68
CA LEU A 182 1.53 -11.92 16.91
C LEU A 182 0.34 -11.01 16.58
N PRO A 183 -0.90 -11.54 16.50
CA PRO A 183 -2.08 -10.75 16.14
C PRO A 183 -2.78 -10.11 17.36
N ILE A 184 -3.61 -9.10 17.06
CA ILE A 184 -4.72 -8.63 17.91
C ILE A 184 -6.06 -8.99 17.26
N ARG A 185 -7.13 -9.04 18.06
CA ARG A 185 -8.48 -9.28 17.54
C ARG A 185 -8.95 -8.16 16.61
N ASN A 186 -9.78 -8.46 15.62
CA ASN A 186 -10.35 -7.44 14.74
C ASN A 186 -11.15 -6.37 15.51
N SER A 187 -11.79 -6.74 16.62
CA SER A 187 -12.45 -5.79 17.52
C SER A 187 -11.49 -4.77 18.12
N GLU A 188 -10.25 -5.17 18.41
CA GLU A 188 -9.20 -4.28 18.90
C GLU A 188 -8.75 -3.31 17.81
N VAL A 189 -8.62 -3.77 16.55
CA VAL A 189 -8.31 -2.88 15.41
C VAL A 189 -9.38 -1.81 15.25
N ILE A 190 -10.66 -2.21 15.27
CA ILE A 190 -11.80 -1.27 15.18
C ILE A 190 -11.78 -0.30 16.36
N ARG A 191 -11.55 -0.80 17.57
CA ARG A 191 -11.46 0.04 18.78
C ARG A 191 -10.36 1.08 18.66
N ILE A 192 -9.14 0.68 18.30
CA ILE A 192 -7.98 1.59 18.13
C ILE A 192 -8.31 2.69 17.12
N ARG A 193 -8.88 2.32 15.96
CA ARG A 193 -9.29 3.31 14.94
C ARG A 193 -10.34 4.28 15.48
N ASN A 194 -11.36 3.77 16.15
CA ASN A 194 -12.42 4.62 16.71
C ASN A 194 -11.90 5.56 17.81
N CYS A 195 -10.89 5.15 18.59
CA CYS A 195 -10.26 6.00 19.61
C CYS A 195 -9.60 7.23 18.99
N PHE A 196 -8.90 7.08 17.86
CA PHE A 196 -8.13 8.17 17.25
C PHE A 196 -8.81 8.85 16.05
N GLN A 197 -9.89 8.28 15.52
CA GLN A 197 -10.62 8.85 14.40
C GLN A 197 -11.05 10.31 14.62
N PRO A 198 -11.58 10.73 15.79
CA PRO A 198 -11.91 12.14 16.03
C PRO A 198 -10.68 13.06 15.88
N TYR A 199 -9.56 12.66 16.49
CA TYR A 199 -8.31 13.40 16.42
C TYR A 199 -7.77 13.52 14.98
N TRP A 200 -7.70 12.40 14.24
CA TRP A 200 -7.25 12.42 12.84
C TRP A 200 -8.19 13.20 11.93
N SER A 201 -9.50 13.17 12.21
CA SER A 201 -10.48 13.98 11.47
C SER A 201 -10.26 15.47 11.70
N THR A 202 -9.99 15.88 12.94
CA THR A 202 -9.64 17.27 13.27
C THR A 202 -8.36 17.72 12.55
N LEU A 203 -7.30 16.90 12.56
CA LEU A 203 -6.07 17.21 11.83
C LEU A 203 -6.29 17.30 10.33
N HIS A 204 -7.09 16.41 9.76
CA HIS A 204 -7.43 16.45 8.35
C HIS A 204 -8.23 17.70 7.99
N ASP A 205 -9.24 18.06 8.78
CA ASP A 205 -10.02 19.29 8.58
C ASP A 205 -9.13 20.53 8.68
N LEU A 206 -8.14 20.56 9.59
CA LEU A 206 -7.15 21.64 9.69
C LEU A 206 -6.25 21.74 8.46
N HIS A 207 -5.78 20.60 7.94
CA HIS A 207 -5.02 20.56 6.69
C HIS A 207 -5.83 21.09 5.51
N VAL A 208 -7.12 20.75 5.44
CA VAL A 208 -8.01 21.22 4.37
C VAL A 208 -8.39 22.70 4.52
N SER A 209 -8.55 23.20 5.75
CA SER A 209 -8.94 24.59 5.99
C SER A 209 -7.77 25.58 5.90
N ASN A 210 -6.57 25.16 6.34
CA ASN A 210 -5.40 26.02 6.52
C ASN A 210 -4.30 25.66 5.53
N SER A 211 -4.63 25.39 4.25
CA SER A 211 -3.77 24.76 3.23
C SER A 211 -2.34 25.29 3.04
N THR A 212 -1.92 26.38 3.70
CA THR A 212 -0.54 26.89 3.67
C THR A 212 0.18 26.97 5.02
N ASP A 213 -0.52 26.89 6.15
CA ASP A 213 0.05 27.38 7.41
C ASP A 213 0.35 26.28 8.44
N LEU A 214 -0.25 25.08 8.30
CA LEU A 214 0.05 24.00 9.24
C LEU A 214 1.40 23.36 8.90
N PRO A 215 2.36 23.33 9.83
CA PRO A 215 3.63 22.65 9.62
C PRO A 215 3.39 21.17 9.34
N GLN A 216 4.17 20.61 8.41
CA GLN A 216 4.16 19.19 8.14
C GLN A 216 4.71 18.43 9.36
N PRO A 217 4.33 17.16 9.58
CA PRO A 217 4.88 16.36 10.69
C PRO A 217 6.41 16.34 10.74
N PHE A 218 7.05 16.43 9.57
CA PHE A 218 8.50 16.41 9.42
C PHE A 218 9.16 17.75 9.80
N ASP A 219 8.42 18.85 9.88
CA ASP A 219 8.99 20.17 10.21
C ASP A 219 9.47 20.23 11.67
N PHE A 220 8.84 19.43 12.54
CA PHE A 220 9.22 19.26 13.94
C PHE A 220 10.46 18.37 14.15
N ILE A 221 10.94 17.72 13.08
CA ILE A 221 12.05 16.77 13.16
C ILE A 221 13.36 17.43 12.75
N SER A 222 14.31 17.52 13.69
CA SER A 222 15.66 18.00 13.40
C SER A 222 16.48 16.85 12.79
N LEU A 223 17.05 17.07 11.60
CA LEU A 223 17.92 16.07 10.98
C LEU A 223 19.35 16.21 11.52
N PRO A 224 19.95 15.18 12.13
CA PRO A 224 21.38 15.17 12.33
C PRO A 224 22.11 15.29 10.99
N SER A 225 23.20 16.04 10.98
CA SER A 225 24.05 16.20 9.79
C SER A 225 24.54 14.84 9.33
N LEU A 226 24.22 14.47 8.09
CA LEU A 226 24.79 13.28 7.48
C LEU A 226 26.29 13.52 7.25
N PRO A 227 27.15 12.48 7.36
CA PRO A 227 28.55 12.57 6.97
C PRO A 227 28.64 13.11 5.54
N SER A 228 29.26 14.28 5.38
CA SER A 228 29.38 14.94 4.08
C SER A 228 30.14 14.05 3.11
N LEU A 229 29.62 13.91 1.87
CA LEU A 229 30.28 13.11 0.84
C LEU A 229 31.68 13.61 0.48
N LYS A 230 31.97 14.88 0.77
CA LYS A 230 33.25 15.48 0.45
C LYS A 230 34.39 14.89 1.26
N ASP A 231 34.09 14.25 2.40
CA ASP A 231 35.10 13.68 3.28
C ASP A 231 35.50 12.25 2.87
N SER A 232 34.72 11.54 2.04
CA SER A 232 35.05 10.18 1.60
C SER A 232 35.73 10.08 0.23
N LEU A 233 35.85 11.18 -0.51
CA LEU A 233 36.53 11.20 -1.81
C LEU A 233 38.04 11.50 -1.72
N VAL A 234 38.59 11.68 -0.52
CA VAL A 234 39.99 12.11 -0.35
C VAL A 234 40.98 10.95 -0.13
N GLU A 235 40.57 9.77 0.30
CA GLU A 235 41.55 8.77 0.76
C GLU A 235 41.38 7.41 0.10
N ASN A 236 42.35 7.12 -0.78
CA ASN A 236 42.72 5.84 -1.42
C ASN A 236 42.57 5.83 -2.95
N ALA A 237 43.32 6.71 -3.61
CA ALA A 237 43.93 6.30 -4.88
C ALA A 237 44.87 5.12 -4.57
N PRO A 238 44.66 3.92 -5.15
CA PRO A 238 45.56 2.81 -4.94
C PRO A 238 46.93 3.17 -5.54
N VAL A 239 47.92 3.36 -4.67
CA VAL A 239 49.32 3.34 -5.08
C VAL A 239 49.57 1.95 -5.64
N ALA A 240 49.74 1.88 -6.97
CA ALA A 240 50.01 0.65 -7.69
C ALA A 240 51.28 -0.02 -7.14
N PRO A 241 51.22 -1.27 -6.64
CA PRO A 241 52.42 -2.03 -6.37
C PRO A 241 53.02 -2.49 -7.70
N SER A 242 54.17 -1.91 -8.05
CA SER A 242 55.04 -2.40 -9.11
C SER A 242 55.66 -3.73 -8.69
N HIS A 243 55.08 -4.85 -9.11
CA HIS A 243 55.76 -6.14 -9.07
C HIS A 243 55.54 -6.91 -10.37
N ALA A 244 56.62 -7.01 -11.13
CA ALA A 244 56.80 -7.94 -12.23
C ALA A 244 56.96 -9.38 -11.70
N HIS A 245 56.30 -10.36 -12.31
CA HIS A 245 56.90 -11.64 -12.76
C HIS A 245 55.89 -12.54 -13.53
N PRO A 246 56.37 -13.51 -14.34
CA PRO A 246 55.63 -14.19 -15.40
C PRO A 246 55.12 -15.60 -15.06
N GLY A 247 53.93 -15.94 -15.60
CA GLY A 247 53.47 -17.29 -16.04
C GLY A 247 53.34 -18.43 -15.01
N PRO A 248 52.77 -19.60 -15.36
CA PRO A 248 52.12 -20.00 -16.62
C PRO A 248 50.65 -20.48 -16.47
N ALA A 249 50.07 -20.80 -17.62
CA ALA A 249 48.69 -21.18 -17.90
C ALA A 249 48.09 -22.31 -17.05
N GLU A 250 46.82 -22.13 -16.68
CA GLU A 250 45.92 -23.22 -16.33
C GLU A 250 44.57 -23.00 -17.04
N THR A 251 44.36 -23.80 -18.08
CA THR A 251 43.14 -23.90 -18.88
C THR A 251 42.04 -24.57 -18.08
N VAL A 252 40.94 -23.86 -17.83
CA VAL A 252 39.67 -24.43 -17.33
C VAL A 252 38.64 -24.41 -18.47
N PRO A 253 37.85 -25.49 -18.68
CA PRO A 253 36.93 -25.58 -19.81
C PRO A 253 35.64 -24.78 -19.57
N HIS A 254 35.30 -23.93 -20.53
CA HIS A 254 33.96 -23.36 -20.67
C HIS A 254 33.01 -24.42 -21.23
N HIS A 255 32.00 -24.78 -20.46
CA HIS A 255 30.82 -25.50 -20.94
C HIS A 255 29.81 -24.46 -21.44
N GLU A 256 29.76 -24.27 -22.76
CA GLU A 256 28.72 -23.46 -23.42
C GLU A 256 27.52 -24.37 -23.70
N ASP A 257 26.44 -24.22 -22.92
CA ASP A 257 25.15 -24.79 -23.26
C ASP A 257 24.49 -23.92 -24.36
N LYS A 258 24.74 -24.32 -25.60
CA LYS A 258 23.98 -23.92 -26.78
C LYS A 258 22.57 -24.50 -26.72
N ILE A 259 21.59 -23.70 -26.33
CA ILE A 259 20.18 -23.99 -26.65
C ILE A 259 19.94 -23.59 -28.10
N VAL A 260 19.93 -24.61 -28.95
CA VAL A 260 19.41 -24.56 -30.32
C VAL A 260 17.88 -24.58 -30.23
N HIS A 261 17.23 -23.52 -30.69
CA HIS A 261 15.83 -23.61 -31.14
C HIS A 261 15.72 -23.03 -32.54
N GLU A 262 16.01 -23.89 -33.51
CA GLU A 262 15.44 -23.79 -34.85
C GLU A 262 13.95 -24.12 -34.77
N GLY A 263 13.13 -23.25 -35.35
CA GLY A 263 11.67 -23.38 -35.40
C GLY A 263 11.10 -22.48 -36.47
N ASN A 264 11.44 -22.79 -37.73
CA ASN A 264 10.80 -22.24 -38.92
C ASN A 264 9.30 -22.58 -38.90
N GLY A 265 8.45 -21.55 -38.89
CA GLY A 265 7.00 -21.67 -38.98
C GLY A 265 6.41 -20.47 -39.71
N ARG A 266 6.58 -20.46 -41.03
CA ARG A 266 5.84 -19.63 -41.99
C ARG A 266 4.43 -20.24 -42.18
N LEU A 267 3.49 -19.41 -42.67
CA LEU A 267 2.04 -19.64 -42.93
C LEU A 267 1.18 -19.05 -41.79
N ASP A 268 0.15 -18.23 -41.99
CA ASP A 268 -0.61 -17.93 -43.19
C ASP A 268 -1.37 -16.61 -42.98
N THR A 269 -1.29 -15.70 -43.95
CA THR A 269 -2.11 -14.49 -44.01
C THR A 269 -3.49 -14.86 -44.56
N GLY A 270 -4.35 -15.38 -43.69
CA GLY A 270 -5.75 -15.69 -43.98
C GLY A 270 -6.65 -14.49 -43.70
N SER A 271 -6.92 -13.73 -44.75
CA SER A 271 -8.03 -12.78 -44.84
C SER A 271 -9.36 -13.49 -44.55
N VAL A 272 -10.03 -13.14 -43.45
CA VAL A 272 -11.40 -13.57 -43.16
C VAL A 272 -12.27 -12.34 -42.93
N SER A 273 -13.03 -12.05 -43.99
CA SER A 273 -14.27 -11.30 -44.09
C SER A 273 -14.88 -10.74 -42.81
N ASP A 274 -14.93 -9.41 -42.74
CA ASP A 274 -15.93 -8.64 -42.01
C ASP A 274 -17.33 -9.16 -42.34
N ASN A 275 -18.01 -9.72 -41.35
CA ASN A 275 -19.46 -9.86 -41.34
C ASN A 275 -20.02 -8.81 -40.38
N VAL A 276 -20.26 -7.62 -40.92
CA VAL A 276 -21.05 -6.58 -40.28
C VAL A 276 -22.50 -7.06 -40.24
N SER A 277 -22.93 -7.64 -39.11
CA SER A 277 -24.35 -7.88 -38.84
C SER A 277 -25.03 -6.53 -38.64
N ILE A 278 -25.67 -6.04 -39.70
CA ILE A 278 -26.63 -4.94 -39.67
C ILE A 278 -27.87 -5.46 -38.94
N ILE A 279 -27.96 -5.22 -37.63
CA ILE A 279 -29.19 -5.44 -36.88
C ILE A 279 -30.10 -4.25 -37.19
N GLY A 280 -31.10 -4.49 -38.04
CA GLY A 280 -32.15 -3.53 -38.33
C GLY A 280 -32.96 -3.26 -37.07
N SER A 281 -32.86 -2.03 -36.55
CA SER A 281 -33.68 -1.56 -35.45
C SER A 281 -35.13 -1.44 -35.90
N GLU A 282 -35.99 -2.16 -35.19
CA GLU A 282 -37.43 -2.21 -35.39
C GLU A 282 -38.05 -1.01 -34.64
N ASP A 283 -38.66 -0.09 -35.39
CA ASP A 283 -39.37 1.08 -34.86
C ASP A 283 -40.62 0.65 -34.07
N SER A 284 -40.44 0.23 -32.82
CA SER A 284 -41.51 0.10 -31.85
C SER A 284 -41.71 1.42 -31.12
N VAL A 285 -42.64 2.22 -31.62
CA VAL A 285 -43.24 3.37 -30.93
C VAL A 285 -43.81 2.88 -29.60
N ARG A 286 -43.05 3.08 -28.51
CA ARG A 286 -43.52 2.87 -27.14
C ARG A 286 -43.50 4.20 -26.41
N ASP A 287 -44.64 4.48 -25.80
CA ASP A 287 -44.96 5.68 -25.05
C ASP A 287 -43.83 6.09 -24.10
N ALA A 288 -43.49 7.38 -24.14
CA ALA A 288 -42.56 8.03 -23.24
C ALA A 288 -43.08 7.97 -21.80
N SER A 289 -42.75 6.91 -21.08
CA SER A 289 -42.68 6.95 -19.64
C SER A 289 -41.34 7.61 -19.27
N ASP A 290 -41.40 8.85 -18.76
CA ASP A 290 -40.30 9.56 -18.10
C ASP A 290 -39.67 8.63 -17.05
N SER A 291 -38.70 7.85 -17.49
CA SER A 291 -38.02 6.85 -16.69
C SER A 291 -36.81 7.52 -16.06
N ASP A 292 -36.75 7.38 -14.76
CA ASP A 292 -35.76 7.95 -13.85
C ASP A 292 -34.34 7.49 -14.24
N ASP A 293 -33.66 8.29 -15.08
CA ASP A 293 -32.29 8.06 -15.60
C ASP A 293 -31.19 8.15 -14.51
N GLY A 294 -31.55 8.25 -13.23
CA GLY A 294 -30.58 8.40 -12.13
C GLY A 294 -29.84 7.11 -11.72
N ALA A 295 -30.26 5.93 -12.19
CA ALA A 295 -29.67 4.66 -11.77
C ALA A 295 -28.28 4.38 -12.38
N GLY A 296 -27.95 4.96 -13.53
CA GLY A 296 -26.69 4.67 -14.24
C GLY A 296 -25.45 5.35 -13.64
N GLU A 297 -25.60 6.50 -12.98
CA GLU A 297 -24.46 7.26 -12.44
C GLU A 297 -23.85 6.60 -11.20
N GLU A 298 -24.67 5.97 -10.34
CA GLU A 298 -24.19 5.28 -9.13
C GLU A 298 -23.41 4.00 -9.46
N GLU A 299 -23.84 3.26 -10.49
CA GLU A 299 -23.15 2.06 -10.95
C GLU A 299 -21.78 2.41 -11.55
N LEU A 300 -21.70 3.48 -12.35
CA LEU A 300 -20.44 3.96 -12.90
C LEU A 300 -19.48 4.46 -11.80
N ASP A 301 -19.97 5.21 -10.80
CA ASP A 301 -19.15 5.65 -9.66
C ASP A 301 -18.62 4.47 -8.84
N MET A 302 -19.42 3.41 -8.67
CA MET A 302 -19.00 2.18 -8.01
C MET A 302 -17.91 1.44 -8.80
N LEU A 303 -18.07 1.31 -10.11
CA LEU A 303 -17.08 0.70 -11.00
C LEU A 303 -15.76 1.48 -11.01
N LEU A 304 -15.82 2.81 -11.12
CA LEU A 304 -14.64 3.68 -11.06
C LEU A 304 -13.96 3.61 -9.68
N THR A 305 -14.75 3.55 -8.61
CA THR A 305 -14.23 3.35 -7.25
C THR A 305 -13.52 2.00 -7.13
N PHE A 306 -14.11 0.93 -7.66
CA PHE A 306 -13.52 -0.40 -7.65
C PHE A 306 -12.22 -0.46 -8.47
N GLU A 307 -12.21 0.12 -9.67
CA GLU A 307 -11.01 0.26 -10.50
C GLU A 307 -9.90 1.02 -9.76
N SER A 308 -10.24 2.14 -9.12
CA SER A 308 -9.32 2.90 -8.28
C SER A 308 -8.76 2.04 -7.15
N MET A 309 -9.58 1.24 -6.45
CA MET A 309 -9.10 0.32 -5.42
C MET A 309 -8.18 -0.79 -5.98
N MET A 310 -8.48 -1.30 -7.17
CA MET A 310 -7.68 -2.32 -7.85
C MET A 310 -6.36 -1.80 -8.39
N THR A 311 -6.23 -0.50 -8.66
CA THR A 311 -4.99 0.10 -9.22
C THR A 311 -4.22 0.93 -8.19
N ASN A 312 -4.81 1.20 -7.02
CA ASN A 312 -4.15 1.95 -5.96
C ASN A 312 -2.88 1.24 -5.47
N VAL A 313 -1.73 1.89 -5.68
CA VAL A 313 -0.39 1.48 -5.22
C VAL A 313 0.16 2.40 -4.12
N GLY A 314 -0.62 3.40 -3.68
CA GLY A 314 -0.21 4.44 -2.73
C GLY A 314 0.38 5.68 -3.39
N GLU A 315 0.74 6.66 -2.57
CA GLU A 315 1.45 7.85 -3.07
C GLU A 315 2.91 7.49 -3.37
N LEU A 316 3.47 8.00 -4.47
CA LEU A 316 4.86 7.74 -4.82
C LEU A 316 5.86 8.28 -3.79
N ARG A 317 5.46 9.29 -3.01
CA ARG A 317 6.24 9.88 -1.91
C ARG A 317 6.11 9.12 -0.59
N ASP A 318 5.22 8.14 -0.50
CA ASP A 318 5.19 7.25 0.65
C ASP A 318 6.39 6.29 0.59
N PRO A 319 7.07 6.06 1.72
CA PRO A 319 8.20 5.15 1.80
C PRO A 319 7.78 3.73 1.42
N VAL A 320 8.62 3.06 0.63
CA VAL A 320 8.50 1.62 0.41
C VAL A 320 9.09 0.90 1.62
N VAL A 321 8.37 -0.05 2.18
CA VAL A 321 8.78 -0.79 3.37
C VAL A 321 8.75 -2.30 3.14
N ASN A 322 9.74 -2.97 3.72
CA ASN A 322 9.75 -4.41 3.91
C ASN A 322 9.23 -4.74 5.30
N VAL A 323 8.57 -5.89 5.42
CA VAL A 323 7.82 -6.27 6.62
C VAL A 323 8.11 -7.73 6.97
N TRP A 324 8.25 -8.02 8.25
CA TRP A 324 8.46 -9.34 8.83
C TRP A 324 7.55 -9.54 10.04
N TYR A 325 7.11 -10.78 10.27
CA TYR A 325 6.24 -11.12 11.41
C TYR A 325 7.01 -11.59 12.63
N ASP A 326 8.26 -12.01 12.47
CA ASP A 326 9.09 -12.43 13.58
C ASP A 326 9.61 -11.23 14.36
N LEU A 327 9.04 -11.03 15.55
CA LEU A 327 9.45 -9.96 16.46
C LEU A 327 10.84 -10.17 17.07
N ASP A 328 11.38 -11.40 17.04
CA ASP A 328 12.72 -11.69 17.58
C ASP A 328 13.85 -11.10 16.72
N VAL A 329 13.53 -10.64 15.50
CA VAL A 329 14.46 -9.93 14.62
C VAL A 329 14.93 -8.61 15.25
N VAL A 330 14.14 -8.06 16.17
CA VAL A 330 14.42 -6.81 16.88
C VAL A 330 14.76 -7.13 18.33
N SER A 331 15.88 -6.62 18.84
CA SER A 331 16.23 -6.77 20.27
C SER A 331 15.61 -5.67 21.14
N GLU A 332 15.43 -4.47 20.59
CA GLU A 332 14.95 -3.30 21.31
C GLU A 332 13.99 -2.46 20.47
N ILE A 333 13.01 -1.83 21.12
CA ILE A 333 12.08 -0.92 20.45
C ILE A 333 12.80 0.40 20.11
N VAL A 334 13.03 0.62 18.82
CA VAL A 334 13.55 1.89 18.29
C VAL A 334 12.47 2.97 18.38
N ASP A 335 12.83 4.19 18.80
CA ASP A 335 11.88 5.31 18.83
C ASP A 335 11.38 5.64 17.40
N PRO A 336 10.05 5.68 17.17
CA PRO A 336 9.48 5.94 15.86
C PRO A 336 9.75 7.36 15.33
N VAL A 337 10.24 8.29 16.14
CA VAL A 337 10.72 9.59 15.66
C VAL A 337 11.81 9.43 14.59
N HIS A 338 12.68 8.41 14.72
CA HIS A 338 13.72 8.14 13.73
C HIS A 338 13.13 7.71 12.37
N PHE A 339 11.94 7.09 12.35
CA PHE A 339 11.24 6.77 11.11
C PHE A 339 10.87 8.07 10.37
N LEU A 340 10.37 9.08 11.08
CA LEU A 340 10.03 10.38 10.50
C LEU A 340 11.26 11.13 10.01
N GLU A 341 12.41 11.01 10.69
CA GLU A 341 13.67 11.55 10.18
C GLU A 341 14.06 10.91 8.85
N ASP A 342 13.96 9.59 8.74
CA ASP A 342 14.32 8.85 7.54
C ASP A 342 13.39 9.20 6.36
N VAL A 343 12.08 9.31 6.62
CA VAL A 343 11.10 9.81 5.64
C VAL A 343 11.41 11.24 5.23
N LYS A 344 11.77 12.12 6.17
CA LYS A 344 12.18 13.50 5.85
C LYS A 344 13.41 13.54 4.95
N ARG A 345 14.43 12.72 5.22
CA ARG A 345 15.61 12.59 4.35
C ARG A 345 15.24 12.12 2.95
N LEU A 346 14.36 11.12 2.84
CA LEU A 346 13.85 10.65 1.55
C LEU A 346 13.13 11.76 0.80
N ARG A 347 12.26 12.53 1.46
CA ARG A 347 11.54 13.64 0.83
C ARG A 347 12.48 14.71 0.27
N ILE A 348 13.54 15.07 1.01
CA ILE A 348 14.58 15.99 0.54
C ILE A 348 15.25 15.45 -0.73
N ILE A 349 15.65 14.17 -0.72
CA ILE A 349 16.26 13.52 -1.88
C ILE A 349 15.32 13.52 -3.10
N MET A 350 14.04 13.24 -2.87
CA MET A 350 13.01 13.25 -3.91
C MET A 350 12.81 14.66 -4.48
N ASP A 351 12.69 15.67 -3.62
CA ASP A 351 12.56 17.08 -4.04
C ASP A 351 13.74 17.52 -4.91
N GLU A 352 14.97 17.25 -4.47
CA GLU A 352 16.16 17.58 -5.26
C GLU A 352 16.19 16.85 -6.60
N ALA A 353 15.77 15.57 -6.64
CA ALA A 353 15.73 14.78 -7.86
C ALA A 353 14.65 15.26 -8.84
N GLU A 354 13.46 15.59 -8.35
CA GLU A 354 12.37 16.14 -9.14
C GLU A 354 12.76 17.49 -9.78
N VAL A 355 13.50 18.34 -9.05
CA VAL A 355 14.07 19.58 -9.61
C VAL A 355 15.09 19.27 -10.71
N ARG A 356 16.01 18.32 -10.49
CA ARG A 356 17.02 17.94 -11.50
C ARG A 356 16.42 17.36 -12.78
N VAL A 357 15.34 16.58 -12.66
CA VAL A 357 14.65 15.95 -13.79
C VAL A 357 13.67 16.93 -14.47
N GLY A 358 13.45 18.10 -13.89
CA GLY A 358 12.52 19.12 -14.41
C GLY A 358 11.05 18.81 -14.15
N LEU A 359 10.75 17.91 -13.19
CA LEU A 359 9.39 17.62 -12.75
C LEU A 359 8.85 18.72 -11.81
N ARG A 360 9.75 19.44 -11.12
CA ARG A 360 9.41 20.55 -10.24
C ARG A 360 10.23 21.80 -10.63
N PRO A 361 9.64 23.00 -10.68
CA PRO A 361 10.39 24.22 -10.93
C PRO A 361 11.38 24.48 -9.78
N ASP A 362 12.60 24.87 -10.14
CA ASP A 362 13.61 25.32 -9.20
C ASP A 362 13.20 26.69 -8.62
N LEU A 363 12.70 26.68 -7.39
CA LEU A 363 12.28 27.89 -6.69
C LEU A 363 13.46 28.86 -6.47
N ALA A 364 14.67 28.35 -6.23
CA ALA A 364 15.85 29.18 -6.04
C ALA A 364 16.22 29.92 -7.34
N ALA A 365 16.07 29.27 -8.50
CA ALA A 365 16.28 29.92 -9.79
C ALA A 365 15.20 30.96 -10.13
N ALA A 366 13.96 30.77 -9.65
CA ALA A 366 12.85 31.70 -9.87
C ALA A 366 13.02 33.02 -9.09
N GLU A 367 13.49 32.96 -7.85
CA GLU A 367 13.71 34.16 -7.02
C GLU A 367 14.80 35.07 -7.59
N GLY A 368 15.87 34.50 -8.17
CA GLY A 368 16.96 35.27 -8.77
C GLY A 368 16.58 36.05 -10.03
N ARG A 369 15.53 35.63 -10.77
CA ARG A 369 15.10 36.33 -12.00
C ARG A 369 14.12 37.48 -11.75
N SER A 370 13.37 37.45 -10.64
CA SER A 370 12.37 38.48 -10.34
C SER A 370 13.02 39.83 -10.02
N VAL A 371 14.18 39.83 -9.35
CA VAL A 371 14.86 41.06 -8.90
C VAL A 371 15.41 41.91 -10.08
N HIS A 372 15.70 41.31 -11.23
CA HIS A 372 16.23 42.05 -12.39
C HIS A 372 15.20 42.51 -13.42
N SER A 373 13.94 42.08 -13.32
CA SER A 373 12.88 42.53 -14.25
C SER A 373 12.14 43.79 -13.78
N SER A 374 12.40 44.30 -12.57
CA SER A 374 11.63 45.40 -11.97
C SER A 374 12.17 46.81 -12.23
N MET A 375 13.24 47.00 -13.03
CA MET A 375 13.85 48.33 -13.24
C MET A 375 13.55 49.01 -14.59
N ARG A 376 12.68 48.45 -15.44
CA ARG A 376 12.25 49.12 -16.68
C ARG A 376 10.78 48.83 -16.91
N ASP A 377 9.90 49.67 -16.35
CA ASP A 377 8.59 50.02 -16.93
C ASP A 377 7.83 50.94 -15.96
N THR A 378 8.32 52.17 -15.86
CA THR A 378 7.52 53.31 -15.39
C THR A 378 6.90 53.99 -16.60
N GLU A 379 5.74 53.52 -17.05
CA GLU A 379 4.68 54.31 -17.72
C GLU A 379 3.70 53.36 -18.43
N SER A 380 2.57 53.07 -17.78
CA SER A 380 1.25 53.04 -18.45
C SER A 380 0.20 52.55 -17.46
N GLN A 381 -0.45 53.49 -16.77
CA GLN A 381 -1.64 53.24 -15.99
C GLN A 381 -2.81 52.88 -16.91
N ARG A 382 -3.36 51.67 -16.81
CA ARG A 382 -4.76 51.44 -17.19
C ARG A 382 -5.42 50.43 -16.24
N SER A 383 -6.35 50.98 -15.46
CA SER A 383 -7.25 50.32 -14.52
C SER A 383 -8.10 49.24 -15.21
N ILE A 384 -7.97 47.98 -14.77
CA ILE A 384 -9.01 46.94 -14.94
C ILE A 384 -9.13 46.16 -13.63
N VAL A 385 -10.35 46.15 -13.10
CA VAL A 385 -10.80 45.43 -11.90
C VAL A 385 -11.02 43.95 -12.26
N PRO A 386 -10.44 42.96 -11.55
CA PRO A 386 -10.79 41.57 -11.76
C PRO A 386 -11.93 41.14 -10.83
N SER A 387 -12.98 40.57 -11.44
CA SER A 387 -14.11 39.93 -10.79
C SER A 387 -13.74 38.51 -10.36
N ALA A 388 -13.96 38.19 -9.09
CA ALA A 388 -13.64 36.88 -8.50
C ALA A 388 -14.78 35.88 -8.75
N SER A 389 -14.54 34.85 -9.55
CA SER A 389 -15.40 33.67 -9.66
C SER A 389 -14.95 32.59 -8.67
N LYS A 390 -15.82 32.29 -7.70
CA LYS A 390 -15.69 31.18 -6.75
C LYS A 390 -15.91 29.85 -7.49
N VAL A 391 -14.85 29.06 -7.66
CA VAL A 391 -14.94 27.68 -8.13
C VAL A 391 -15.25 26.77 -6.94
N HIS A 392 -16.38 26.05 -7.00
CA HIS A 392 -16.73 25.01 -6.02
C HIS A 392 -15.93 23.73 -6.34
N GLY A 393 -15.10 23.28 -5.40
CA GLY A 393 -14.44 21.97 -5.48
C GLY A 393 -15.39 20.82 -5.11
N PRO A 394 -15.17 19.59 -5.63
CA PRO A 394 -16.06 18.45 -5.42
C PRO A 394 -15.96 17.86 -4.00
N LYS A 395 -17.03 17.15 -3.60
CA LYS A 395 -17.27 16.58 -2.27
C LYS A 395 -16.40 15.34 -1.99
N VAL A 396 -15.18 15.53 -1.49
CA VAL A 396 -14.24 14.44 -1.08
C VAL A 396 -14.75 13.60 0.10
N ARG A 397 -15.73 14.09 0.88
CA ARG A 397 -16.22 13.42 2.11
C ARG A 397 -16.88 12.05 1.89
N ARG A 398 -17.33 11.69 0.68
CA ARG A 398 -17.98 10.39 0.43
C ARG A 398 -17.01 9.21 0.32
N LEU A 399 -15.79 9.43 -0.18
CA LEU A 399 -14.84 8.35 -0.46
C LEU A 399 -14.29 7.67 0.81
N PHE A 400 -14.10 8.44 1.88
CA PHE A 400 -13.69 7.90 3.18
C PHE A 400 -14.75 7.02 3.83
N TYR A 401 -16.04 7.38 3.69
CA TYR A 401 -17.14 6.60 4.26
C TYR A 401 -17.34 5.28 3.51
N LEU A 402 -17.24 5.29 2.17
CA LEU A 402 -17.39 4.06 1.38
C LEU A 402 -16.21 3.08 1.60
N THR A 403 -14.98 3.59 1.68
CA THR A 403 -13.81 2.76 2.05
C THR A 403 -13.98 2.19 3.46
N PHE A 404 -14.54 2.97 4.39
CA PHE A 404 -14.86 2.53 5.74
C PHE A 404 -15.94 1.44 5.77
N VAL A 405 -17.01 1.57 4.99
CA VAL A 405 -18.08 0.55 4.90
C VAL A 405 -17.55 -0.73 4.27
N ILE A 406 -16.82 -0.66 3.17
CA ILE A 406 -16.25 -1.84 2.50
C ILE A 406 -15.22 -2.51 3.41
N CYS A 407 -14.27 -1.77 3.99
CA CYS A 407 -13.30 -2.36 4.93
C CYS A 407 -13.97 -2.92 6.19
N SER A 408 -15.03 -2.29 6.70
CA SER A 408 -15.78 -2.82 7.85
C SER A 408 -16.58 -4.06 7.47
N PHE A 409 -17.13 -4.14 6.26
CA PHE A 409 -17.81 -5.32 5.75
C PHE A 409 -16.83 -6.49 5.57
N ILE A 410 -15.63 -6.19 5.07
CA ILE A 410 -14.49 -7.10 4.94
C ILE A 410 -14.01 -7.59 6.32
N LEU A 411 -13.83 -6.69 7.29
CA LEU A 411 -13.32 -7.03 8.63
C LEU A 411 -14.36 -7.69 9.54
N SER A 412 -15.65 -7.44 9.32
CA SER A 412 -16.77 -8.00 10.11
C SER A 412 -17.05 -9.46 9.77
N GLY A 413 -16.50 -9.99 8.66
CA GLY A 413 -16.79 -11.37 8.22
C GLY A 413 -18.29 -11.63 8.05
N ALA A 414 -19.07 -10.58 7.80
CA ALA A 414 -20.52 -10.66 7.75
C ALA A 414 -20.91 -11.62 6.63
N ARG A 415 -21.41 -12.81 7.00
CA ARG A 415 -21.98 -13.76 6.06
C ARG A 415 -23.10 -13.06 5.32
N ILE A 416 -22.97 -12.94 3.99
CA ILE A 416 -24.09 -12.56 3.11
C ILE A 416 -25.28 -13.47 3.50
N PRO A 417 -26.47 -12.91 3.77
CA PRO A 417 -27.62 -13.70 4.16
C PRO A 417 -27.85 -14.80 3.11
N ARG A 418 -27.85 -16.05 3.59
CA ARG A 418 -28.02 -17.25 2.78
C ARG A 418 -29.27 -17.09 1.90
N ALA A 419 -29.09 -17.07 0.58
CA ALA A 419 -30.17 -17.38 -0.35
C ALA A 419 -30.68 -18.81 -0.07
N PRO A 420 -31.99 -19.07 -0.20
CA PRO A 420 -32.56 -20.37 0.15
C PRO A 420 -31.96 -21.50 -0.71
N GLN A 421 -31.62 -22.57 -0.01
CA GLN A 421 -30.88 -23.75 -0.47
C GLN A 421 -31.43 -24.39 -1.75
N ILE A 422 -30.58 -24.54 -2.76
CA ILE A 422 -30.70 -25.61 -3.76
C ILE A 422 -29.27 -26.16 -4.03
N PHE A 423 -29.04 -27.42 -3.66
CA PHE A 423 -27.83 -28.26 -3.80
C PHE A 423 -26.65 -28.11 -2.80
N GLY A 424 -26.61 -29.04 -1.83
CA GLY A 424 -25.60 -30.12 -1.73
C GLY A 424 -24.12 -29.84 -1.49
N LYS A 425 -23.68 -30.07 -0.24
CA LYS A 425 -22.31 -30.27 0.30
C LYS A 425 -21.40 -29.02 0.34
N GLU A 426 -21.18 -28.53 1.56
CA GLU A 426 -20.41 -27.34 1.90
C GLU A 426 -18.95 -27.69 2.28
N THR A 427 -17.98 -27.12 1.56
CA THR A 427 -16.61 -26.89 2.06
C THR A 427 -16.46 -25.41 2.39
N PRO A 428 -15.81 -25.02 3.51
CA PRO A 428 -15.62 -23.62 3.84
C PRO A 428 -14.67 -22.96 2.82
N PHE A 429 -15.16 -21.92 2.13
CA PHE A 429 -14.35 -21.09 1.23
C PHE A 429 -13.46 -20.14 2.03
N SER A 430 -12.19 -20.06 1.67
CA SER A 430 -11.27 -19.05 2.20
C SER A 430 -11.59 -17.67 1.63
N TYR A 431 -11.45 -16.61 2.44
CA TYR A 431 -11.68 -15.22 2.07
C TYR A 431 -10.84 -14.78 0.83
N SER A 432 -9.63 -15.33 0.67
CA SER A 432 -8.79 -15.08 -0.51
C SER A 432 -9.37 -15.66 -1.80
N GLU A 433 -10.05 -16.81 -1.73
CA GLU A 433 -10.76 -17.39 -2.87
C GLU A 433 -12.01 -16.59 -3.22
N PHE A 434 -12.71 -16.02 -2.22
CA PHE A 434 -13.87 -15.16 -2.46
C PHE A 434 -13.47 -13.89 -3.21
N CYS A 435 -12.42 -13.17 -2.79
CA CYS A 435 -11.93 -11.99 -3.52
C CYS A 435 -11.46 -12.34 -4.94
N THR A 436 -10.84 -13.51 -5.13
CA THR A 436 -10.39 -13.98 -6.45
C THR A 436 -11.57 -14.34 -7.35
N LYS A 437 -12.60 -15.04 -6.82
CA LYS A 437 -13.81 -15.40 -7.56
C LYS A 437 -14.74 -14.22 -7.83
N ALA A 438 -14.88 -13.30 -6.88
CA ALA A 438 -15.64 -12.06 -7.07
C ALA A 438 -14.97 -11.18 -8.14
N GLY A 439 -13.64 -11.09 -8.15
CA GLY A 439 -12.89 -10.45 -9.23
C GLY A 439 -13.06 -11.16 -10.58
N LEU A 440 -13.08 -12.49 -10.61
CA LEU A 440 -13.27 -13.27 -11.84
C LEU A 440 -14.70 -13.15 -12.40
N LEU A 441 -15.71 -13.11 -11.53
CA LEU A 441 -17.11 -12.96 -11.91
C LEU A 441 -17.41 -11.54 -12.44
N ALA A 442 -16.76 -10.50 -11.88
CA ALA A 442 -16.85 -9.15 -12.43
C ALA A 442 -16.24 -9.06 -13.85
N LEU A 443 -15.17 -9.81 -14.13
CA LEU A 443 -14.57 -9.88 -15.47
C LEU A 443 -15.39 -10.71 -16.47
N GLN A 444 -16.09 -11.75 -16.01
CA GLN A 444 -16.99 -12.55 -16.86
C GLN A 444 -18.34 -11.90 -17.14
N GLY A 445 -18.74 -10.87 -16.38
CA GLY A 445 -19.93 -10.06 -16.68
C GLY A 445 -19.70 -8.95 -17.72
N CYS A 446 -18.44 -8.70 -18.11
CA CYS A 446 -18.06 -7.64 -19.05
C CYS A 446 -17.58 -8.16 -20.43
N ALA A 447 -17.66 -9.48 -20.68
CA ALA A 447 -17.38 -10.12 -21.97
C ALA A 447 -18.65 -10.79 -22.49
#